data_AF-A0AAC9HKV7-F1
#
_entry.id   AF-A0AAC9HKV7-F1
#
_cell.length_a   1.000
_cell.length_b   1.000
_cell.length_c   1.000
_cell.angle_alpha   90.00
_cell.angle_beta   90.00
_cell.angle_gamma   90.00
#
_symmetry.space_group_name_H-M   'P 1'
#
loop_
_entity.id
_entity.type
_entity.pdbx_description
1 polymer ?
#
loop_
_entity_poly.entity_id
_entity_poly.type
_entity_poly.pdbx_seq_one_letter_code
_entity_poly.pdbx_strand_id
1 'polypeptide(L)'
;MTSIDKTLDTLRDAAEAGEAEAARELGRLLCLQPTLDEGDSVDDRWPGEMWLRIALSRKPEDTIAAGLLASRLVQQITAMLNGEESFDSDSEEEAVERRVEEARELYDAVLALDSSDPTAEAGLALLDEVLEGEQPDPSSIGYSYYLLENDAGHGSTGHLEQLVVTDPDELRWACGYWFERYGGLAGFTLATYVDGEQVNITDLGTVTLDDEDRPDWTSVDIPPLPGELLPAGHPVGPCHYGYTAQPVD
;
A
#
# COMPACT_ATOMS: atom_id res chain seq x y z
N MET A 1 -21.73 0.92 5.64
CA MET A 1 -21.44 0.66 4.22
C MET A 1 -21.22 1.99 3.52
N THR A 2 -19.95 2.33 3.36
CA THR A 2 -19.45 3.55 2.74
C THR A 2 -19.71 3.55 1.23
N SER A 3 -19.45 4.69 0.57
CA SER A 3 -19.51 4.75 -0.90
C SER A 3 -18.46 3.83 -1.54
N ILE A 4 -17.30 3.67 -0.91
CA ILE A 4 -16.20 2.84 -1.40
C ILE A 4 -16.53 1.35 -1.26
N ASP A 5 -17.20 0.92 -0.19
CA ASP A 5 -17.63 -0.49 -0.06
C ASP A 5 -18.54 -0.93 -1.21
N LYS A 6 -19.47 -0.06 -1.63
CA LYS A 6 -20.33 -0.32 -2.80
C LYS A 6 -19.54 -0.38 -4.10
N THR A 7 -18.52 0.48 -4.22
CA THR A 7 -17.61 0.46 -5.36
C THR A 7 -16.85 -0.86 -5.40
N LEU A 8 -16.36 -1.37 -4.27
CA LEU A 8 -15.66 -2.65 -4.20
C LEU A 8 -16.55 -3.83 -4.65
N ASP A 9 -17.80 -3.88 -4.19
CA ASP A 9 -18.73 -4.93 -4.64
C ASP A 9 -18.98 -4.87 -6.15
N THR A 10 -19.16 -3.65 -6.69
CA THR A 10 -19.36 -3.45 -8.13
C THR A 10 -18.12 -3.84 -8.93
N LEU A 11 -16.92 -3.47 -8.45
CA LEU A 11 -15.65 -3.81 -9.07
C LEU A 11 -15.41 -5.32 -9.03
N ARG A 12 -15.77 -5.99 -7.94
CA ARG A 12 -15.67 -7.44 -7.81
C ARG A 12 -16.55 -8.15 -8.82
N ASP A 13 -17.83 -7.78 -8.93
CA ASP A 13 -18.74 -8.36 -9.91
C ASP A 13 -18.21 -8.20 -11.35
N ALA A 14 -17.71 -7.00 -11.70
CA ALA A 14 -17.13 -6.71 -13.02
C ALA A 14 -15.82 -7.48 -13.26
N ALA A 15 -14.94 -7.57 -12.26
CA ALA A 15 -13.70 -8.33 -12.33
C ALA A 15 -13.99 -9.83 -12.50
N GLU A 16 -14.99 -10.38 -11.81
CA GLU A 16 -15.42 -11.77 -11.98
C GLU A 16 -16.03 -12.01 -13.37
N ALA A 17 -16.70 -11.02 -13.94
CA ALA A 17 -17.23 -11.04 -15.30
C ALA A 17 -16.15 -10.97 -16.40
N GLY A 18 -14.87 -10.74 -16.04
CA GLY A 18 -13.75 -10.75 -16.97
C GLY A 18 -13.12 -9.37 -17.25
N GLU A 19 -13.58 -8.30 -16.61
CA GLU A 19 -13.07 -6.96 -16.86
C GLU A 19 -11.70 -6.75 -16.21
N ALA A 20 -10.66 -6.53 -17.03
CA ALA A 20 -9.28 -6.37 -16.55
C ALA A 20 -9.09 -5.06 -15.75
N GLU A 21 -9.69 -3.97 -16.21
CA GLU A 21 -9.61 -2.66 -15.54
C GLU A 21 -10.30 -2.67 -14.17
N ALA A 22 -11.41 -3.39 -14.05
CA ALA A 22 -12.09 -3.59 -12.76
C ALA A 22 -11.23 -4.43 -11.80
N ALA A 23 -10.58 -5.48 -12.30
CA ALA A 23 -9.64 -6.28 -11.50
C ALA A 23 -8.44 -5.44 -11.02
N ARG A 24 -7.87 -4.61 -11.89
CA ARG A 24 -6.78 -3.69 -11.53
C ARG A 24 -7.22 -2.72 -10.43
N GLU A 25 -8.38 -2.09 -10.61
CA GLU A 25 -8.88 -1.09 -9.68
C GLU A 25 -9.27 -1.70 -8.32
N LEU A 26 -9.86 -2.89 -8.33
CA LEU A 26 -10.12 -3.67 -7.12
C LEU A 26 -8.81 -4.01 -6.39
N GLY A 27 -7.80 -4.51 -7.12
CA GLY A 27 -6.48 -4.80 -6.56
C GLY A 27 -5.81 -3.56 -5.95
N ARG A 28 -5.90 -2.40 -6.62
CA ARG A 28 -5.39 -1.12 -6.12
C ARG A 28 -6.05 -0.69 -4.81
N LEU A 29 -7.37 -0.78 -4.70
CA LEU A 29 -8.08 -0.40 -3.47
C LEU A 29 -7.76 -1.37 -2.32
N LEU A 30 -7.71 -2.67 -2.60
CA LEU A 30 -7.37 -3.69 -1.60
C LEU A 30 -5.92 -3.55 -1.11
N CYS A 31 -5.03 -2.97 -1.92
CA CYS A 31 -3.67 -2.62 -1.50
C CYS A 31 -3.59 -1.57 -0.37
N LEU A 32 -4.67 -0.81 -0.12
CA LEU A 32 -4.75 0.20 0.94
C LEU A 32 -5.21 -0.37 2.28
N GLN A 33 -5.73 -1.60 2.30
CA GLN A 33 -6.24 -2.21 3.52
C GLN A 33 -5.08 -2.74 4.38
N PRO A 34 -5.18 -2.61 5.71
CA PRO A 34 -4.22 -3.23 6.61
C PRO A 34 -4.27 -4.75 6.49
N THR A 35 -3.11 -5.38 6.62
CA THR A 35 -3.01 -6.84 6.72
C THR A 35 -3.76 -7.33 7.95
N LEU A 36 -4.54 -8.40 7.83
CA LEU A 36 -5.14 -9.04 9.00
C LEU A 36 -4.09 -9.95 9.65
N ASP A 37 -3.69 -9.66 10.90
CA ASP A 37 -2.67 -10.42 11.64
C ASP A 37 -3.02 -11.90 11.83
N GLU A 38 -4.31 -12.26 11.71
CA GLU A 38 -4.82 -13.63 11.78
C GLU A 38 -5.07 -14.26 10.39
N GLY A 39 -4.53 -13.67 9.33
CA GLY A 39 -4.65 -14.20 7.97
C GLY A 39 -3.91 -15.53 7.81
N ASP A 40 -4.65 -16.60 7.52
CA ASP A 40 -4.09 -17.95 7.32
C ASP A 40 -3.63 -18.18 5.85
N SER A 41 -3.74 -17.17 4.98
CA SER A 41 -3.40 -17.27 3.56
C SER A 41 -2.78 -15.99 2.99
N VAL A 42 -2.10 -16.11 1.85
CA VAL A 42 -1.59 -14.96 1.07
C VAL A 42 -2.72 -14.00 0.72
N ASP A 43 -3.90 -14.50 0.36
CA ASP A 43 -5.04 -13.66 -0.01
C ASP A 43 -5.61 -12.90 1.19
N ASP A 44 -5.52 -13.45 2.40
CA ASP A 44 -5.94 -12.75 3.63
C ASP A 44 -4.93 -11.66 4.03
N ARG A 45 -3.63 -11.92 3.82
CA ARG A 45 -2.56 -10.97 4.18
C ARG A 45 -2.36 -9.91 3.10
N TRP A 46 -2.54 -10.27 1.83
CA TRP A 46 -2.27 -9.42 0.66
C TRP A 46 -3.44 -9.44 -0.34
N PRO A 47 -4.63 -8.96 0.05
CA PRO A 47 -5.88 -9.14 -0.70
C PRO A 47 -5.87 -8.52 -2.10
N GLY A 48 -4.98 -7.57 -2.37
CA GLY A 48 -4.83 -6.96 -3.70
C GLY A 48 -4.11 -7.82 -4.73
N GLU A 49 -3.24 -8.75 -4.30
CA GLU A 49 -2.32 -9.46 -5.20
C GLU A 49 -3.06 -10.29 -6.25
N MET A 50 -4.01 -11.14 -5.82
CA MET A 50 -4.78 -12.00 -6.72
C MET A 50 -5.45 -11.20 -7.85
N TRP A 51 -6.03 -10.04 -7.52
CA TRP A 51 -6.73 -9.22 -8.50
C TRP A 51 -5.80 -8.53 -9.48
N LEU A 52 -4.62 -8.10 -9.04
CA LEU A 52 -3.59 -7.55 -9.92
C LEU A 52 -3.06 -8.62 -10.88
N ARG A 53 -2.84 -9.86 -10.39
CA ARG A 53 -2.49 -11.02 -11.24
C ARG A 53 -3.59 -11.32 -12.26
N ILE A 54 -4.86 -11.30 -11.85
CA ILE A 54 -6.00 -11.46 -12.76
C ILE A 54 -6.01 -10.36 -13.83
N ALA A 55 -5.77 -9.10 -13.46
CA ALA A 55 -5.71 -8.00 -14.41
C ALA A 55 -4.62 -8.23 -15.47
N LEU A 56 -3.39 -8.57 -15.05
CA LEU A 56 -2.26 -8.86 -15.95
C LEU A 56 -2.47 -10.10 -16.81
N SER A 57 -3.12 -11.14 -16.29
CA SER A 57 -3.45 -12.34 -17.08
C SER A 57 -4.37 -12.02 -18.28
N ARG A 58 -5.18 -10.97 -18.15
CA ARG A 58 -6.15 -10.53 -19.16
C ARG A 58 -5.61 -9.40 -20.04
N LYS A 59 -4.74 -8.56 -19.48
CA LYS A 59 -4.11 -7.42 -20.14
C LYS A 59 -2.64 -7.32 -19.70
N PRO A 60 -1.73 -8.10 -20.30
CA PRO A 60 -0.32 -8.16 -19.90
C PRO A 60 0.44 -6.83 -20.02
N GLU A 61 -0.04 -5.93 -20.87
CA GLU A 61 0.53 -4.60 -21.09
C GLU A 61 0.03 -3.52 -20.12
N ASP A 62 -0.76 -3.88 -19.11
CA ASP A 62 -1.26 -2.94 -18.10
C ASP A 62 -0.13 -2.54 -17.14
N THR A 63 0.56 -1.45 -17.46
CA THR A 63 1.72 -0.96 -16.69
C THR A 63 1.37 -0.57 -15.26
N ILE A 64 0.15 -0.10 -15.01
CA ILE A 64 -0.31 0.25 -13.65
C ILE A 64 -0.50 -1.02 -12.82
N ALA A 65 -1.13 -2.06 -13.38
CA ALA A 65 -1.26 -3.34 -12.69
C ALA A 65 0.11 -4.00 -12.44
N ALA A 66 1.02 -3.92 -13.41
CA ALA A 66 2.38 -4.44 -13.30
C ALA A 66 3.17 -3.73 -12.20
N GLY A 67 3.16 -2.38 -12.20
CA GLY A 67 3.81 -1.57 -11.17
C GLY A 67 3.27 -1.89 -9.78
N LEU A 68 1.94 -1.86 -9.58
CA LEU A 68 1.32 -2.18 -8.30
C LEU A 68 1.66 -3.60 -7.80
N LEU A 69 1.66 -4.60 -8.69
CA LEU A 69 2.01 -5.97 -8.32
C LEU A 69 3.49 -6.04 -7.92
N ALA A 70 4.38 -5.44 -8.71
CA ALA A 70 5.81 -5.41 -8.40
C ALA A 70 6.08 -4.76 -7.04
N SER A 71 5.47 -3.61 -6.75
CA SER A 71 5.55 -2.95 -5.44
C SER A 71 5.07 -3.84 -4.31
N ARG A 72 3.96 -4.56 -4.52
CA ARG A 72 3.43 -5.51 -3.53
C ARG A 72 4.41 -6.65 -3.27
N LEU A 73 5.07 -7.16 -4.31
CA LEU A 73 6.10 -8.18 -4.17
C LEU A 73 7.33 -7.67 -3.42
N VAL A 74 7.76 -6.42 -3.65
CA VAL A 74 8.85 -5.79 -2.89
C VAL A 74 8.49 -5.73 -1.40
N GLN A 75 7.27 -5.31 -1.04
CA GLN A 75 6.82 -5.31 0.36
C GLN A 75 6.86 -6.71 0.98
N GLN A 76 6.44 -7.73 0.25
CA GLN A 76 6.51 -9.12 0.72
C GLN A 76 7.94 -9.59 0.92
N ILE A 77 8.86 -9.24 0.01
CA ILE A 77 10.29 -9.51 0.12
C ILE A 77 10.83 -8.87 1.40
N THR A 78 10.56 -7.59 1.63
CA THR A 78 10.97 -6.89 2.86
C THR A 78 10.41 -7.56 4.11
N ALA A 79 9.14 -7.97 4.09
CA ALA A 79 8.51 -8.64 5.21
C ALA A 79 9.18 -9.99 5.53
N MET A 80 9.43 -10.83 4.51
CA MET A 80 10.12 -12.11 4.69
C MET A 80 11.56 -11.92 5.18
N LEU A 81 12.32 -11.00 4.59
CA LEU A 81 13.70 -10.70 5.02
C LEU A 81 13.78 -10.23 6.49
N ASN A 82 12.68 -9.70 7.02
CA ASN A 82 12.55 -9.30 8.42
C ASN A 82 11.94 -10.40 9.33
N GLY A 83 11.83 -11.64 8.84
CA GLY A 83 11.45 -12.82 9.60
C GLY A 83 9.96 -13.18 9.56
N GLU A 84 9.16 -12.58 8.66
CA GLU A 84 7.80 -13.07 8.42
C GLU A 84 7.80 -14.38 7.63
N GLU A 85 6.95 -15.35 8.02
CA GLU A 85 6.85 -16.64 7.33
C GLU A 85 6.31 -16.47 5.89
N SER A 86 6.95 -17.16 4.95
CA SER A 86 6.42 -17.35 3.60
C SER A 86 5.25 -18.34 3.61
N PHE A 87 4.17 -18.02 2.90
CA PHE A 87 3.02 -18.90 2.72
C PHE A 87 3.12 -19.80 1.47
N ASP A 88 4.13 -19.61 0.62
CA ASP A 88 4.19 -20.18 -0.74
C ASP A 88 5.35 -21.15 -0.99
N SER A 89 6.10 -21.53 0.04
CA SER A 89 7.24 -22.43 -0.11
C SER A 89 7.62 -23.12 1.19
N ASP A 90 8.27 -24.27 1.04
CA ASP A 90 8.90 -24.99 2.16
C ASP A 90 10.22 -24.29 2.60
N SER A 91 10.77 -23.39 1.77
CA SER A 91 11.98 -22.61 2.04
C SER A 91 11.74 -21.11 1.81
N GLU A 92 12.05 -20.30 2.82
CA GLU A 92 11.96 -18.82 2.77
C GLU A 92 12.87 -18.23 1.68
N GLU A 93 14.10 -18.73 1.55
CA GLU A 93 15.08 -18.30 0.55
C GLU A 93 14.54 -18.48 -0.88
N GLU A 94 13.94 -19.64 -1.18
CA GLU A 94 13.35 -19.90 -2.50
C GLU A 94 12.10 -19.05 -2.79
N ALA A 95 11.36 -18.64 -1.75
CA ALA A 95 10.25 -17.71 -1.92
C ALA A 95 10.73 -16.29 -2.20
N VAL A 96 11.76 -15.83 -1.49
CA VAL A 96 12.38 -14.52 -1.73
C VAL A 96 12.95 -14.46 -3.14
N GLU A 97 13.78 -15.43 -3.55
CA GLU A 97 14.41 -15.44 -4.88
C GLU A 97 13.37 -15.35 -6.01
N ARG A 98 12.31 -16.16 -5.93
CA ARG A 98 11.23 -16.17 -6.92
C ARG A 98 10.49 -14.83 -7.00
N ARG A 99 10.22 -14.19 -5.85
CA ARG A 99 9.54 -12.90 -5.80
C ARG A 99 10.42 -11.76 -6.31
N VAL A 100 11.73 -11.85 -6.06
CA VAL A 100 12.72 -10.91 -6.63
C VAL A 100 12.74 -11.01 -8.15
N GLU A 101 12.81 -12.22 -8.70
CA GLU A 101 12.78 -12.44 -10.15
C GLU A 101 11.47 -11.88 -10.74
N GLU A 102 10.32 -12.20 -10.14
CA GLU A 102 9.02 -11.72 -10.61
C GLU A 102 8.90 -10.19 -10.55
N ALA A 103 9.30 -9.55 -9.44
CA ALA A 103 9.24 -8.10 -9.30
C ALA A 103 10.14 -7.39 -10.33
N ARG A 104 11.36 -7.90 -10.58
CA ARG A 104 12.24 -7.37 -11.63
C ARG A 104 11.61 -7.50 -13.01
N GLU A 105 11.08 -8.67 -13.36
CA GLU A 105 10.45 -8.91 -14.65
C GLU A 105 9.28 -7.94 -14.91
N LEU A 106 8.47 -7.66 -13.88
CA LEU A 106 7.35 -6.72 -13.98
C LEU A 106 7.84 -5.28 -14.23
N TYR A 107 8.81 -4.79 -13.46
CA TYR A 107 9.36 -3.44 -13.67
C TYR A 107 10.09 -3.33 -15.02
N ASP A 108 10.88 -4.32 -15.42
CA ASP A 108 11.53 -4.37 -16.73
C ASP A 108 10.52 -4.36 -17.88
N ALA A 109 9.38 -5.04 -17.72
CA ALA A 109 8.30 -5.01 -18.70
C ALA A 109 7.66 -3.63 -18.82
N VAL A 110 7.49 -2.90 -17.71
CA VAL A 110 7.03 -1.51 -17.71
C VAL A 110 8.05 -0.62 -18.44
N LEU A 111 9.34 -0.73 -18.12
CA LEU A 111 10.41 0.05 -18.75
C LEU A 111 10.62 -0.28 -20.23
N ALA A 112 10.27 -1.50 -20.66
CA ALA A 112 10.27 -1.86 -22.07
C ALA A 112 9.17 -1.13 -22.86
N LEU A 113 8.06 -0.76 -22.22
CA LEU A 113 6.96 0.00 -22.82
C LEU A 113 7.18 1.52 -22.71
N ASP A 114 7.66 1.98 -21.57
CA ASP A 114 8.07 3.37 -21.31
C ASP A 114 9.41 3.39 -20.56
N SER A 115 10.49 3.66 -21.28
CA SER A 115 11.85 3.65 -20.73
C SER A 115 12.13 4.76 -19.71
N SER A 116 11.17 5.66 -19.50
CA SER A 116 11.25 6.77 -18.56
C SER A 116 10.15 6.72 -17.50
N ASP A 117 9.51 5.56 -17.31
CA ASP A 117 8.50 5.38 -16.27
C ASP A 117 9.12 5.56 -14.88
N PRO A 118 8.76 6.63 -14.14
CA PRO A 118 9.42 6.95 -12.88
C PRO A 118 9.13 5.93 -11.77
N THR A 119 7.97 5.29 -11.82
CA THR A 119 7.56 4.28 -10.83
C THR A 119 8.41 3.03 -10.97
N ALA A 120 8.63 2.56 -12.21
CA ALA A 120 9.43 1.38 -12.45
C ALA A 120 10.93 1.63 -12.17
N GLU A 121 11.47 2.80 -12.53
CA GLU A 121 12.84 3.19 -12.17
C GLU A 121 13.03 3.22 -10.65
N ALA A 122 12.14 3.90 -9.93
CA ALA A 122 12.23 4.00 -8.47
C ALA A 122 12.00 2.65 -7.79
N GLY A 123 11.09 1.82 -8.32
CA GLY A 123 10.80 0.48 -7.79
C GLY A 123 11.96 -0.50 -7.93
N LEU A 124 12.70 -0.46 -9.04
CA LEU A 124 13.93 -1.26 -9.20
C LEU A 124 15.03 -0.80 -8.26
N ALA A 125 15.23 0.51 -8.11
CA ALA A 125 16.21 1.06 -7.18
C ALA A 125 15.90 0.61 -5.73
N LEU A 126 14.65 0.71 -5.30
CA LEU A 126 14.22 0.24 -3.99
C LEU A 126 14.43 -1.27 -3.82
N LEU A 127 14.12 -2.09 -4.83
CA LEU A 127 14.34 -3.52 -4.76
C LEU A 127 15.82 -3.86 -4.56
N ASP A 128 16.74 -3.15 -5.22
CA ASP A 128 18.18 -3.32 -5.01
C ASP A 128 18.58 -2.92 -3.58
N GLU A 129 18.12 -1.78 -3.06
CA GLU A 129 18.38 -1.32 -1.69
C GLU A 129 17.90 -2.33 -0.63
N VAL A 130 16.69 -2.88 -0.80
CA VAL A 130 16.13 -3.90 0.09
C VAL A 130 17.00 -5.16 0.15
N LEU A 131 17.52 -5.60 -1.00
CA LEU A 131 18.38 -6.79 -1.08
C LEU A 131 19.78 -6.55 -0.51
N GLU A 132 20.25 -5.31 -0.54
CA GLU A 132 21.52 -4.89 0.08
C GLU A 132 21.39 -4.66 1.59
N GLY A 133 20.16 -4.66 2.13
CA GLY A 133 19.87 -4.40 3.54
C GLY A 133 20.01 -2.92 3.91
N GLU A 134 19.88 -2.03 2.94
CA GLU A 134 19.88 -0.59 3.15
C GLU A 134 18.48 -0.11 3.57
N GLN A 135 18.43 0.98 4.35
CA GLN A 135 17.16 1.66 4.63
C GLN A 135 16.95 2.77 3.60
N PRO A 136 15.91 2.67 2.74
CA PRO A 136 15.66 3.65 1.71
C PRO A 136 15.39 5.02 2.32
N ASP A 137 16.01 6.07 1.76
CA ASP A 137 15.75 7.44 2.20
C ASP A 137 14.40 7.92 1.61
N PRO A 138 13.36 8.18 2.43
CA PRO A 138 12.08 8.70 1.94
C PRO A 138 12.19 10.13 1.40
N SER A 139 13.26 10.85 1.72
CA SER A 139 13.39 12.29 1.49
C SER A 139 13.98 12.64 0.12
N SER A 140 13.24 12.36 -0.97
CA SER A 140 13.54 13.00 -2.27
C SER A 140 12.45 12.91 -3.34
N ILE A 141 11.27 12.35 -3.07
CA ILE A 141 10.26 12.18 -4.12
C ILE A 141 9.47 13.47 -4.35
N GLY A 142 9.46 14.00 -5.58
CA GLY A 142 8.82 15.28 -5.93
C GLY A 142 7.28 15.23 -6.03
N TYR A 143 6.64 14.29 -5.35
CA TYR A 143 5.20 14.06 -5.42
C TYR A 143 4.47 14.53 -4.17
N SER A 144 3.15 14.68 -4.32
CA SER A 144 2.21 15.04 -3.27
C SER A 144 1.40 13.81 -2.85
N TYR A 145 1.33 13.56 -1.54
CA TYR A 145 0.64 12.40 -0.96
C TYR A 145 0.35 12.63 0.53
N TYR A 146 -0.49 11.77 1.07
CA TYR A 146 -0.70 11.61 2.50
C TYR A 146 0.07 10.39 2.99
N LEU A 147 0.80 10.54 4.09
CA LEU A 147 1.41 9.44 4.83
C LEU A 147 0.73 9.37 6.19
N LEU A 148 0.08 8.24 6.46
CA LEU A 148 -0.38 7.91 7.79
C LEU A 148 0.62 6.98 8.46
N GLU A 149 0.94 7.25 9.72
CA GLU A 149 1.80 6.41 10.53
C GLU A 149 1.11 6.08 11.85
N ASN A 150 1.20 4.82 12.25
CA ASN A 150 0.80 4.35 13.57
C ASN A 150 2.04 4.09 14.43
N ASP A 151 2.36 5.03 15.32
CA ASP A 151 3.42 4.86 16.33
C ASP A 151 2.86 4.36 17.67
N ALA A 152 1.70 3.69 17.66
CA ALA A 152 1.16 3.04 18.86
C ALA A 152 1.98 1.79 19.20
N GLY A 153 3.19 2.00 19.71
CA GLY A 153 4.07 0.95 20.21
C GLY A 153 3.35 0.11 21.26
N HIS A 154 3.06 -1.14 20.93
CA HIS A 154 2.53 -2.13 21.86
C HIS A 154 3.45 -3.37 21.89
N GLY A 155 4.46 -3.32 22.76
CA GLY A 155 5.22 -4.51 23.18
C GLY A 155 6.71 -4.50 22.86
N SER A 156 7.40 -5.60 23.21
CA SER A 156 8.85 -5.77 23.05
C SER A 156 9.32 -6.03 21.61
N THR A 157 8.40 -5.94 20.64
CA THR A 157 8.59 -6.07 19.19
C THR A 157 7.57 -5.10 18.57
N GLY A 158 7.98 -3.85 18.31
CA GLY A 158 7.09 -2.86 17.72
C GLY A 158 6.89 -3.15 16.23
N HIS A 159 5.71 -2.83 15.69
CA HIS A 159 5.51 -2.71 14.24
C HIS A 159 5.09 -1.28 13.94
N LEU A 160 5.71 -0.69 12.93
CA LEU A 160 5.30 0.58 12.35
C LEU A 160 4.36 0.24 11.20
N GLU A 161 3.09 0.62 11.35
CA GLU A 161 2.12 0.53 10.26
C GLU A 161 2.04 1.87 9.55
N GLN A 162 2.09 1.83 8.22
CA GLN A 162 2.08 3.01 7.37
C GLN A 162 1.08 2.85 6.23
N LEU A 163 0.44 3.94 5.84
CA LEU A 163 -0.40 4.01 4.64
C LEU A 163 -0.02 5.24 3.83
N VAL A 164 0.30 5.02 2.55
CA VAL A 164 0.52 6.09 1.59
C VAL A 164 -0.64 6.11 0.60
N VAL A 165 -1.30 7.28 0.46
CA VAL A 165 -2.48 7.45 -0.40
C VAL A 165 -2.57 8.90 -0.88
N THR A 166 -3.26 9.14 -1.99
CA THR A 166 -3.44 10.48 -2.57
C THR A 166 -4.88 10.99 -2.50
N ASP A 167 -5.85 10.10 -2.28
CA ASP A 167 -7.26 10.43 -2.17
C ASP A 167 -7.72 10.47 -0.69
N PRO A 168 -8.35 11.57 -0.22
CA PRO A 168 -8.77 11.71 1.17
C PRO A 168 -9.97 10.83 1.53
N ASP A 169 -10.83 10.43 0.59
CA ASP A 169 -11.93 9.51 0.85
C ASP A 169 -11.41 8.07 0.98
N GLU A 170 -10.42 7.68 0.16
CA GLU A 170 -9.69 6.42 0.33
C GLU A 170 -8.95 6.37 1.67
N LEU A 171 -8.32 7.47 2.08
CA LEU A 171 -7.70 7.58 3.40
C LEU A 171 -8.70 7.33 4.51
N ARG A 172 -9.83 8.05 4.51
CA ARG A 172 -10.88 7.90 5.54
C ARG A 172 -11.42 6.47 5.58
N TRP A 173 -11.60 5.87 4.40
CA TRP A 173 -12.08 4.50 4.28
C TRP A 173 -11.07 3.47 4.82
N ALA A 174 -9.81 3.56 4.43
CA ALA A 174 -8.75 2.68 4.93
C ALA A 174 -8.57 2.82 6.46
N CYS A 175 -8.61 4.06 6.97
CA CYS A 175 -8.60 4.35 8.40
C CYS A 175 -9.79 3.78 9.16
N GLY A 176 -10.93 3.53 8.49
CA GLY A 176 -12.07 2.85 9.09
C GLY A 176 -11.71 1.46 9.63
N TYR A 177 -10.87 0.71 8.91
CA TYR A 177 -10.41 -0.62 9.34
C TYR A 177 -9.55 -0.55 10.60
N TRP A 178 -8.61 0.39 10.66
CA TRP A 178 -7.81 0.59 11.86
C TRP A 178 -8.64 1.09 13.04
N PHE A 179 -9.60 2.00 12.80
CA PHE A 179 -10.50 2.47 13.83
C PHE A 179 -11.31 1.32 14.43
N GLU A 180 -11.88 0.44 13.59
CA GLU A 180 -12.62 -0.75 14.05
C GLU A 180 -11.72 -1.72 14.82
N ARG A 181 -10.49 -1.94 14.34
CA ARG A 181 -9.50 -2.86 14.92
C ARG A 181 -9.00 -2.38 16.29
N TYR A 182 -8.69 -1.10 16.43
CA TYR A 182 -8.08 -0.53 17.64
C TYR A 182 -9.07 0.20 18.57
N GLY A 183 -10.33 0.36 18.14
CA GLY A 183 -11.35 1.10 18.87
C GLY A 183 -11.13 2.63 18.85
N GLY A 184 -10.34 3.12 17.89
CA GLY A 184 -9.99 4.52 17.72
C GLY A 184 -8.70 4.71 16.91
N LEU A 185 -8.32 5.97 16.68
CA LEU A 185 -7.09 6.35 15.97
C LEU A 185 -6.09 7.09 16.88
N ALA A 186 -6.17 6.85 18.19
CA ALA A 186 -5.21 7.44 19.13
C ALA A 186 -3.79 6.88 18.85
N GLY A 187 -2.81 7.77 18.61
CA GLY A 187 -1.45 7.40 18.23
C GLY A 187 -1.19 7.41 16.72
N PHE A 188 -2.22 7.64 15.90
CA PHE A 188 -2.07 7.79 14.46
C PHE A 188 -1.77 9.24 14.08
N THR A 189 -0.76 9.42 13.24
CA THR A 189 -0.35 10.73 12.73
C THR A 189 -0.49 10.76 11.22
N LEU A 190 -1.14 11.80 10.70
CA LEU A 190 -1.27 12.07 9.27
C LEU A 190 -0.32 13.18 8.84
N ALA A 191 0.75 12.84 8.13
CA ALA A 191 1.62 13.78 7.46
C ALA A 191 1.12 14.08 6.04
N THR A 192 1.14 15.35 5.64
CA THR A 192 0.82 15.79 4.27
C THR A 192 2.10 16.24 3.60
N TYR A 193 2.39 15.64 2.44
CA TYR A 193 3.51 16.01 1.58
C TYR A 193 2.98 16.69 0.32
N VAL A 194 3.60 17.81 -0.06
CA VAL A 194 3.32 18.53 -1.30
C VAL A 194 4.64 18.74 -2.02
N ASP A 195 4.73 18.21 -3.23
CA ASP A 195 5.94 18.24 -4.06
C ASP A 195 7.20 17.78 -3.31
N GLY A 196 7.06 16.74 -2.47
CA GLY A 196 8.13 16.17 -1.64
C GLY A 196 8.40 16.88 -0.31
N GLU A 197 7.75 18.02 -0.04
CA GLU A 197 7.91 18.75 1.21
C GLU A 197 6.77 18.42 2.18
N GLN A 198 7.11 18.06 3.42
CA GLN A 198 6.12 17.89 4.47
C GLN A 198 5.56 19.26 4.89
N VAL A 199 4.30 19.54 4.55
CA VAL A 199 3.67 20.84 4.79
C VAL A 199 2.76 20.86 6.02
N ASN A 200 2.28 19.68 6.45
CA ASN A 200 1.35 19.58 7.58
C ASN A 200 1.49 18.24 8.30
N ILE A 201 1.18 18.24 9.61
CA ILE A 201 0.98 17.05 10.42
C ILE A 201 -0.34 17.22 11.19
N THR A 202 -1.23 16.22 11.11
CA THR A 202 -2.51 16.18 11.81
C THR A 202 -2.57 14.95 12.73
N ASP A 203 -2.91 15.16 14.00
CA ASP A 203 -3.18 14.07 14.96
C ASP A 203 -4.59 13.52 14.74
N LEU A 204 -4.69 12.22 14.43
CA LEU A 204 -5.97 11.54 14.20
C LEU A 204 -6.63 11.00 15.48
N GLY A 205 -5.98 11.12 16.63
CA GLY A 205 -6.56 10.72 17.93
C GLY A 205 -7.81 11.50 18.33
N THR A 206 -8.13 12.57 17.60
CA THR A 206 -9.34 13.40 17.78
C THR A 206 -10.56 12.88 17.01
N VAL A 207 -10.41 11.85 16.17
CA VAL A 207 -11.53 11.17 15.50
C VAL A 207 -12.29 10.36 16.55
N THR A 208 -13.59 10.64 16.68
CA THR A 208 -14.49 9.94 17.61
C THR A 208 -15.60 9.22 16.84
N LEU A 209 -16.59 8.66 17.53
CA LEU A 209 -17.80 8.12 16.88
C LEU A 209 -18.85 9.22 16.67
N ASP A 210 -19.56 9.15 15.55
CA ASP A 210 -20.79 9.90 15.27
C ASP A 210 -22.02 9.25 15.94
N ASP A 211 -23.21 9.84 15.78
CA ASP A 211 -24.47 9.31 16.31
C ASP A 211 -24.89 7.95 15.70
N GLU A 212 -24.23 7.51 14.63
CA GLU A 212 -24.45 6.23 13.93
C GLU A 212 -23.34 5.20 14.23
N ASP A 213 -22.52 5.43 15.28
CA ASP A 213 -21.40 4.59 15.68
C ASP A 213 -20.34 4.42 14.57
N ARG A 214 -20.07 5.46 13.78
CA ARG A 214 -19.00 5.49 12.75
C ARG A 214 -17.94 6.54 13.06
N PRO A 215 -16.70 6.41 12.52
CA PRO A 215 -15.68 7.45 12.66
C PRO A 215 -16.18 8.82 12.15
N ASP A 216 -16.23 9.80 13.05
CA ASP A 216 -16.55 11.19 12.79
C ASP A 216 -15.30 11.96 12.39
N TRP A 217 -15.18 12.22 11.10
CA TRP A 217 -14.08 12.96 10.50
C TRP A 217 -14.27 14.48 10.54
N THR A 218 -15.38 15.01 11.08
CA THR A 218 -15.64 16.45 11.07
C THR A 218 -14.69 17.27 11.95
N SER A 219 -14.02 16.62 12.91
CA SER A 219 -13.00 17.22 13.78
C SER A 219 -11.61 17.29 13.14
N VAL A 220 -11.40 16.61 12.00
CA VAL A 220 -10.10 16.49 11.32
C VAL A 220 -10.15 17.18 9.96
N ASP A 221 -9.31 18.19 9.78
CA ASP A 221 -9.08 18.81 8.47
C ASP A 221 -7.99 18.04 7.72
N ILE A 222 -8.34 17.52 6.53
CA ILE A 222 -7.39 16.88 5.62
C ILE A 222 -7.12 17.89 4.50
N PRO A 223 -5.95 18.56 4.50
CA PRO A 223 -5.65 19.60 3.54
C PRO A 223 -5.54 19.01 2.13
N PRO A 224 -6.04 19.67 1.08
CA PRO A 224 -5.94 19.15 -0.28
C PRO A 224 -4.48 19.07 -0.75
N LEU A 225 -4.20 18.18 -1.71
CA LEU A 225 -2.91 18.06 -2.39
C LEU A 225 -2.90 18.89 -3.69
N PRO A 226 -2.22 20.06 -3.74
CA PRO A 226 -2.23 20.92 -4.93
C PRO A 226 -1.15 20.55 -5.97
N GLY A 227 -0.15 19.76 -5.60
CA GLY A 227 0.98 19.37 -6.44
C GLY A 227 0.72 18.13 -7.30
N GLU A 228 1.78 17.60 -7.91
CA GLU A 228 1.68 16.37 -8.70
C GLU A 228 1.44 15.17 -7.78
N LEU A 229 0.38 14.40 -8.03
CA LEU A 229 0.02 13.28 -7.15
C LEU A 229 0.99 12.11 -7.34
N LEU A 230 1.30 11.44 -6.24
CA LEU A 230 2.08 10.21 -6.26
C LEU A 230 1.40 9.13 -7.15
N PRO A 231 2.10 8.55 -8.13
CA PRO A 231 1.55 7.46 -8.93
C PRO A 231 1.28 6.20 -8.09
N ALA A 232 0.24 5.45 -8.46
CA ALA A 232 -0.04 4.17 -7.84
C ALA A 232 1.13 3.19 -8.08
N GLY A 233 1.59 2.52 -7.01
CA GLY A 233 2.77 1.65 -7.02
C GLY A 233 4.10 2.38 -6.83
N HIS A 234 4.13 3.72 -6.84
CA HIS A 234 5.40 4.42 -6.61
C HIS A 234 5.90 4.19 -5.17
N PRO A 235 7.18 3.85 -4.97
CA PRO A 235 7.76 3.75 -3.63
C PRO A 235 7.90 5.12 -2.96
N VAL A 236 7.84 5.15 -1.64
CA VAL A 236 8.04 6.33 -0.79
C VAL A 236 8.97 5.93 0.36
N GLY A 237 10.27 6.03 0.13
CA GLY A 237 11.28 5.45 1.01
C GLY A 237 11.01 3.96 1.23
N PRO A 238 10.92 3.47 2.48
CA PRO A 238 10.64 2.06 2.75
C PRO A 238 9.19 1.67 2.50
N CYS A 239 8.29 2.63 2.24
CA CYS A 239 6.87 2.40 1.99
C CYS A 239 6.58 2.33 0.48
N HIS A 240 5.34 1.96 0.11
CA HIS A 240 4.80 2.20 -1.23
C HIS A 240 3.40 2.79 -1.14
N TYR A 241 2.88 3.33 -2.24
CA TYR A 241 1.43 3.59 -2.36
C TYR A 241 0.65 2.33 -1.93
N GLY A 242 -0.14 2.45 -0.86
CA GLY A 242 -0.70 1.29 -0.17
C GLY A 242 -0.36 1.22 1.31
N TYR A 243 -0.92 0.22 1.97
CA TYR A 243 -0.54 -0.18 3.31
C TYR A 243 0.80 -0.91 3.29
N THR A 244 1.65 -0.59 4.26
CA THR A 244 2.92 -1.25 4.56
C THR A 244 3.01 -1.48 6.07
N ALA A 245 3.45 -2.66 6.49
CA ALA A 245 3.81 -2.94 7.89
C ALA A 245 5.29 -3.31 7.94
N GLN A 246 6.02 -2.72 8.89
CA GLN A 246 7.44 -3.02 9.09
C GLN A 246 7.71 -3.24 10.57
N PRO A 247 8.55 -4.23 10.95
CA PRO A 247 9.04 -4.34 12.31
C PRO A 247 9.92 -3.13 12.66
N VAL A 248 9.87 -2.72 13.93
CA VAL A 248 10.68 -1.66 14.51
C VAL A 248 11.57 -2.26 15.60
N ASP A 249 12.87 -2.02 15.48
CA ASP A 249 13.90 -2.42 16.45
C ASP A 249 13.86 -1.59 17.76
#